data_AF-A0A241VSL2-F1
#
_entry.id   AF-A0A241VSL2-F1
#
_cell.length_a   1.000
_cell.length_b   1.000
_cell.length_c   1.000
_cell.angle_alpha   90.00
_cell.angle_beta   90.00
_cell.angle_gamma   90.00
#
_symmetry.space_group_name_H-M   'P 1'
#
loop_
_entity.id
_entity.type
_entity.pdbx_description
1 polymer ?
#
loop_
_entity_poly.entity_id
_entity_poly.type
_entity_poly.pdbx_seq_one_letter_code
_entity_poly.pdbx_strand_id
1 'polypeptide(L)' 'MNSQDLLKQLNDLVKLSDEFPEQAMEKVENFTVPEEFQPILNAVKEYIEVKYGDLYEFLENLHKDQT' A
#
# COMPACT_ATOMS: atom_id res chain seq x y z
N MET A 1 16.29 -2.99 -13.53
CA MET A 1 15.88 -1.84 -12.67
C MET A 1 17.05 -1.49 -11.77
N ASN A 2 17.41 -0.22 -11.61
CA ASN A 2 18.42 0.20 -10.64
C ASN A 2 17.77 0.24 -9.24
N SER A 3 18.48 -0.21 -8.20
CA SER A 3 18.05 -0.16 -6.79
C SER A 3 17.49 1.21 -6.37
N GLN A 4 18.05 2.32 -6.85
CA GLN A 4 17.55 3.67 -6.55
C GLN A 4 16.16 3.95 -7.14
N ASP A 5 15.88 3.46 -8.34
CA ASP A 5 14.56 3.63 -8.97
C ASP A 5 13.50 2.83 -8.22
N LEU A 6 13.87 1.64 -7.73
CA LEU A 6 12.97 0.75 -6.99
C LEU A 6 12.60 1.36 -5.63
N LEU A 7 13.59 1.86 -4.88
CA LEU A 7 13.35 2.56 -3.62
C LEU A 7 12.49 3.82 -3.81
N LYS A 8 12.69 4.54 -4.92
CA LYS A 8 11.85 5.69 -5.25
C LYS A 8 10.39 5.28 -5.50
N GLN A 9 10.16 4.23 -6.28
CA GLN A 9 8.80 3.73 -6.54
C GLN A 9 8.10 3.26 -5.27
N LEU A 10 8.80 2.55 -4.37
CA LEU A 10 8.26 2.15 -3.08
C LEU A 10 7.91 3.35 -2.19
N ASN A 11 8.76 4.37 -2.17
CA ASN A 11 8.48 5.63 -1.46
C ASN A 11 7.28 6.38 -2.05
N ASP A 12 7.11 6.36 -3.38
CA ASP A 12 5.97 6.97 -4.05
C ASP A 12 4.66 6.22 -3.72
N LEU A 13 4.70 4.90 -3.54
CA LEU A 13 3.56 4.11 -3.04
C LEU A 13 3.17 4.49 -1.61
N VAL A 14 4.16 4.69 -0.73
CA VAL A 14 3.91 5.16 0.64
C VAL A 14 3.24 6.53 0.63
N LYS A 15 3.74 7.49 -0.14
CA LYS A 15 3.10 8.80 -0.28
C LYS A 15 1.70 8.72 -0.86
N LEU A 16 1.51 7.87 -1.86
CA LEU A 16 0.19 7.62 -2.42
C LEU A 16 -0.77 7.09 -1.35
N SER A 17 -0.30 6.24 -0.43
CA SER A 17 -1.15 5.69 0.63
C SER A 17 -1.63 6.71 1.65
N ASP A 18 -0.91 7.82 1.82
CA ASP A 18 -1.33 8.90 2.72
C ASP A 18 -2.53 9.68 2.15
N GLU A 19 -2.67 9.76 0.82
CA GLU A 19 -3.76 10.48 0.14
C GLU A 19 -4.86 9.53 -0.40
N PHE A 20 -4.47 8.36 -0.89
CA PHE A 20 -5.29 7.37 -1.58
C PHE A 20 -4.91 5.94 -1.14
N PRO A 21 -5.21 5.55 0.12
CA PRO A 21 -4.78 4.27 0.68
C PRO A 21 -5.26 3.05 -0.10
N GLU A 22 -6.49 3.06 -0.64
CA GLU A 22 -7.04 1.96 -1.45
C GLU A 22 -6.24 1.73 -2.74
N GLN A 23 -5.98 2.81 -3.49
CA GLN A 23 -5.19 2.72 -4.73
C GLN A 23 -3.75 2.33 -4.45
N ALA A 24 -3.19 2.75 -3.33
CA ALA A 24 -1.86 2.34 -2.91
C ALA A 24 -1.82 0.84 -2.59
N MET A 25 -2.88 0.31 -1.97
CA MET A 25 -2.99 -1.11 -1.65
C MET A 25 -3.05 -1.98 -2.92
N GLU A 26 -3.94 -1.65 -3.86
CA GLU A 26 -4.02 -2.36 -5.14
C GLU A 26 -2.68 -2.37 -5.91
N LYS A 27 -1.96 -1.25 -5.85
CA LYS A 27 -0.65 -1.13 -6.52
C LYS A 27 0.44 -1.91 -5.81
N VAL A 28 0.50 -1.86 -4.47
CA VAL A 28 1.55 -2.56 -3.72
C VAL A 28 1.35 -4.07 -3.75
N GLU A 29 0.11 -4.57 -3.79
CA GLU A 29 -0.18 -6.00 -3.93
C GLU A 29 0.41 -6.59 -5.20
N ASN A 30 0.25 -5.88 -6.32
CA ASN A 30 0.75 -6.27 -7.63
C ASN A 30 2.22 -5.88 -7.88
N PHE A 31 2.87 -5.21 -6.92
CA PHE A 31 4.25 -4.73 -7.08
C PHE A 31 5.25 -5.88 -6.88
N THR A 32 6.15 -6.07 -7.85
CA THR A 32 7.18 -7.11 -7.80
C THR A 32 8.56 -6.49 -7.65
N VAL A 33 9.39 -7.06 -6.78
CA VAL A 33 10.77 -6.63 -6.56
C VAL A 33 11.72 -7.83 -6.62
N PRO A 34 13.03 -7.62 -6.87
CA PRO A 34 14.04 -8.66 -6.68
C PRO A 34 14.05 -9.19 -5.24
N GLU A 35 14.50 -10.43 -5.03
CA GLU A 35 14.46 -11.09 -3.71
C GLU A 35 15.13 -10.28 -2.61
N GLU A 36 16.24 -9.59 -2.92
CA GLU A 36 16.97 -8.77 -1.96
C GLU A 36 16.18 -7.54 -1.46
N PHE A 37 15.13 -7.13 -2.18
CA PHE A 37 14.22 -6.04 -1.81
C PHE A 37 12.89 -6.54 -1.23
N GLN A 38 12.65 -7.85 -1.21
CA GLN A 38 11.39 -8.40 -0.71
C GLN A 38 11.07 -8.02 0.74
N PRO A 39 12.05 -7.96 1.67
CA PRO A 39 11.81 -7.45 3.02
C PRO A 39 11.32 -5.99 3.04
N ILE A 40 11.81 -5.17 2.11
CA ILE A 40 11.44 -3.75 2.00
C ILE A 40 10.03 -3.62 1.44
N LEU A 41 9.69 -4.40 0.41
CA LEU A 41 8.32 -4.44 -0.12
C LEU A 41 7.31 -4.89 0.95
N ASN A 42 7.64 -5.90 1.75
CA ASN A 42 6.76 -6.36 2.83
C ASN A 42 6.52 -5.24 3.87
N ALA A 43 7.57 -4.52 4.28
CA ALA A 43 7.42 -3.39 5.20
C ALA A 43 6.54 -2.26 4.62
N VAL A 44 6.64 -2.01 3.31
CA VAL A 44 5.76 -1.05 2.63
C VAL A 44 4.31 -1.54 2.60
N LYS A 45 4.07 -2.83 2.33
CA LYS A 45 2.73 -3.43 2.38
C LYS A 45 2.10 -3.27 3.76
N GLU A 46 2.82 -3.63 4.83
CA GLU A 46 2.33 -3.49 6.21
C GLU A 46 1.98 -2.03 6.54
N TYR A 47 2.82 -1.07 6.13
CA TYR A 47 2.52 0.35 6.33
C TYR A 47 1.23 0.78 5.63
N ILE A 48 1.07 0.39 4.36
CA ILE A 48 -0.10 0.74 3.56
C ILE A 48 -1.35 0.04 4.10
N GLU A 49 -1.26 -1.20 4.54
CA GLU A 49 -2.36 -1.95 5.17
C GLU A 49 -2.86 -1.25 6.44
N VAL A 50 -1.96 -0.77 7.30
CA VAL A 50 -2.36 -0.01 8.51
C VAL A 50 -3.11 1.26 8.13
N LYS A 51 -2.66 1.97 7.09
CA LYS A 51 -3.35 3.17 6.58
C LYS A 51 -4.69 2.85 5.92
N TYR A 52 -4.77 1.70 5.25
CA TYR A 52 -5.97 1.23 4.59
C TYR A 52 -7.02 0.73 5.58
N GLY A 53 -6.61 0.02 6.64
CA GLY A 53 -7.51 -0.57 7.65
C GLY A 53 -8.49 0.43 8.26
N ASP A 54 -8.02 1.63 8.61
CA ASP A 54 -8.89 2.69 9.16
C ASP A 54 -9.98 3.13 8.17
N LEU A 55 -9.67 3.21 6.87
CA LEU A 55 -10.63 3.60 5.85
C LEU A 55 -11.51 2.43 5.40
N TYR A 56 -10.94 1.23 5.27
CA TYR A 56 -11.67 0.03 4.88
C TYR A 56 -12.71 -0.35 5.92
N GLU A 57 -12.34 -0.43 7.21
CA GLU A 57 -13.30 -0.68 8.27
C GLU A 57 -14.38 0.40 8.31
N PHE A 58 -14.02 1.67 8.13
CA PHE A 58 -14.98 2.76 8.04
C PHE A 58 -15.96 2.59 6.86
N LEU A 59 -15.47 2.27 5.66
CA LEU A 59 -16.29 2.07 4.46
C LEU A 59 -17.14 0.80 4.54
N GLU A 60 -16.62 -0.30 5.09
CA GLU A 60 -17.37 -1.53 5.33
C GLU A 60 -18.54 -1.27 6.30
N ASN A 61 -18.29 -0.53 7.37
CA ASN A 61 -19.32 -0.15 8.33
C ASN A 61 -20.35 0.81 7.70
N LEU A 62 -19.91 1.77 6.88
CA LEU A 62 -20.80 2.65 6.13
C LEU A 62 -21.73 1.89 5.17
N HIS A 63 -21.23 0.84 4.50
CA HIS A 63 -22.03 0.01 3.60
C HIS A 63 -23.02 -0.88 4.36
N LYS A 64 -22.60 -1.44 5.50
CA LYS A 64 -23.48 -2.22 6.39
C LYS A 64 -24.64 -1.38 6.94
N ASP A 65 -24.40 -0.12 7.30
CA ASP A 65 -25.46 0.78 7.79
C ASP A 65 -26.49 1.21 6.72
N GLN A 66 -26.19 0.97 5.43
CA GLN A 66 -27.09 1.26 4.31
C GLN A 66 -27.92 0.05 3.84
N THR A 67 -27.73 -1.13 4.45
CA THR A 67 -28.38 -2.39 4.06
C THR A 67 -29.24 -2.93 5.20
#